data_AF-A0A9E2FR58-F1
#
_entry.id   AF-A0A9E2FR58-F1
#
_cell.length_a   1.000
_cell.length_b   1.000
_cell.length_c   1.000
_cell.angle_alpha   90.00
_cell.angle_beta   90.00
_cell.angle_gamma   90.00
#
_symmetry.space_group_name_H-M   'P 1'
#
loop_
_entity.id
_entity.type
_entity.pdbx_description
1 polymer ?
#
loop_
_entity_poly.entity_id
_entity_poly.type
_entity_poly.pdbx_seq_one_letter_code
_entity_poly.pdbx_strand_id
1 'polypeptide(L)'
;RTQVNFATLASISWSSVRNDLSDRLLVVDLQPISPGGRRLDEDLDAAFHRAHPAILGGLLTLASRVLATLPTLKLEELPRMASYARVLAAVDELHGTDGFATYAEQVGRIASDVLDSDVVTGPLLAYLDTQYAKSWTGTMEELLTSITPQRRPKYWPMTAKALGATLRRLAPAFLRTGVEVAPPPPRTNGDGLQRSGHGGRLLWHIRTLAADGTCTP
;
A
#
# COMPACT_ATOMS: atom_id res chain seq x y z
N ARG A 1 -9.03 16.45 -7.05
CA ARG A 1 -8.79 16.08 -8.46
C ARG A 1 -7.83 14.90 -8.45
N THR A 2 -8.34 13.68 -8.32
CA THR A 2 -7.51 12.46 -8.24
C THR A 2 -7.42 11.88 -9.65
N GLN A 3 -6.27 12.03 -10.30
CA GLN A 3 -6.02 11.41 -11.60
C GLN A 3 -5.73 9.92 -11.41
N VAL A 4 -6.57 9.07 -11.99
CA VAL A 4 -6.26 7.66 -12.20
C VAL A 4 -5.44 7.58 -13.48
N ASN A 5 -4.18 7.18 -13.37
CA ASN A 5 -3.32 7.00 -14.54
C ASN A 5 -3.40 5.53 -14.94
N PHE A 6 -4.01 5.25 -16.09
CA PHE A 6 -4.05 3.91 -16.66
C PHE A 6 -2.76 3.70 -17.46
N ALA A 7 -1.90 2.79 -17.02
CA ALA A 7 -0.69 2.40 -17.74
C ALA A 7 -0.74 0.91 -18.02
N THR A 8 -0.94 0.54 -19.28
CA THR A 8 -0.77 -0.84 -19.76
C THR A 8 0.71 -1.07 -20.01
N LEU A 9 1.42 -1.61 -19.01
CA LEU A 9 2.86 -1.89 -19.10
C LEU A 9 3.06 -3.37 -19.42
N ALA A 10 3.19 -3.68 -20.71
CA ALA A 10 3.75 -4.97 -21.13
C ALA A 10 5.25 -4.96 -20.78
N SER A 11 5.63 -5.77 -19.79
CA SER A 11 7.02 -6.15 -19.46
C SER A 11 8.02 -5.04 -19.10
N ILE A 12 7.98 -4.47 -17.87
CA ILE A 12 9.17 -3.89 -17.22
C ILE A 12 9.08 -4.18 -15.71
N SER A 13 10.19 -4.58 -15.07
CA SER A 13 10.24 -4.89 -13.63
C SER A 13 9.80 -3.70 -12.76
N TRP A 14 8.90 -3.96 -11.81
CA TRP A 14 8.27 -3.00 -10.88
C TRP A 14 9.23 -2.15 -10.03
N SER A 15 10.50 -2.54 -9.92
CA SER A 15 11.49 -2.00 -8.98
C SER A 15 11.86 -0.52 -9.12
N SER A 16 11.39 0.17 -10.16
CA SER A 16 11.71 1.59 -10.47
C SER A 16 10.53 2.55 -10.29
N VAL A 17 9.32 2.04 -10.03
CA VAL A 17 8.11 2.87 -9.99
C VAL A 17 8.10 3.75 -8.74
N ARG A 18 8.11 5.07 -8.95
CA ARG A 18 8.01 6.10 -7.91
C ARG A 18 6.75 5.84 -7.07
N ASN A 19 6.90 5.84 -5.73
CA ASN A 19 5.88 5.47 -4.73
C ASN A 19 4.43 5.97 -5.01
N ASP A 20 4.27 7.15 -5.62
CA ASP A 20 2.94 7.69 -5.97
C ASP A 20 2.21 6.93 -7.09
N LEU A 21 2.96 6.37 -8.04
CA LEU A 21 2.41 5.62 -9.18
C LEU A 21 2.07 4.18 -8.77
N SER A 22 2.88 3.56 -7.93
CA SER A 22 2.59 2.22 -7.37
C SER A 22 1.24 2.17 -6.66
N ASP A 23 0.91 3.22 -5.91
CA ASP A 23 -0.38 3.38 -5.23
C ASP A 23 -1.57 3.63 -6.19
N ARG A 24 -1.33 3.83 -7.50
CA ARG A 24 -2.35 4.11 -8.53
C ARG A 24 -2.43 3.09 -9.65
N LEU A 25 -1.61 2.04 -9.60
CA LEU A 25 -1.59 0.99 -10.62
C LEU A 25 -2.53 -0.13 -10.20
N LEU A 26 -3.28 -0.64 -11.19
CA LEU A 26 -4.05 -1.86 -11.06
C LEU A 26 -3.37 -2.91 -11.92
N VAL A 27 -3.00 -4.03 -11.30
CA VAL A 27 -2.35 -5.14 -12.00
C VAL A 27 -3.44 -6.03 -12.58
N VAL A 28 -3.43 -6.18 -13.90
CA VAL A 28 -4.33 -7.09 -14.62
C VAL A 28 -3.50 -8.22 -15.19
N ASP A 29 -3.67 -9.41 -14.64
CA ASP A 29 -3.03 -10.62 -15.15
C ASP A 29 -3.85 -11.18 -16.32
N LEU A 30 -3.26 -11.15 -17.51
CA LEU A 30 -3.88 -11.68 -18.72
C LEU A 30 -3.47 -13.14 -18.94
N GLN A 31 -4.45 -13.99 -19.19
CA GLN A 31 -4.20 -15.39 -19.55
C GLN A 31 -3.61 -15.48 -20.97
N PRO A 32 -2.57 -16.30 -21.19
CA PRO A 32 -2.03 -16.51 -22.53
C PRO A 32 -3.09 -17.07 -23.49
N ILE A 33 -3.16 -16.50 -24.70
CA ILE A 33 -4.07 -16.97 -25.75
C ILE A 33 -3.50 -18.27 -26.34
N SER A 34 -4.26 -19.35 -26.23
CA SER A 34 -3.91 -20.65 -26.82
C SER A 34 -3.77 -20.53 -28.34
N PRO A 35 -2.93 -21.36 -29.01
CA PRO A 35 -2.74 -21.27 -30.45
C PRO A 35 -4.03 -21.30 -31.27
N GLY A 36 -5.02 -22.11 -30.86
CA GLY A 36 -6.34 -22.20 -31.51
C GLY A 36 -7.31 -21.07 -31.17
N GLY A 37 -7.03 -20.26 -30.15
CA GLY A 37 -7.82 -19.07 -29.79
C GLY A 37 -7.30 -17.77 -30.40
N ARG A 38 -6.20 -17.82 -31.16
CA ARG A 38 -5.64 -16.66 -31.85
C ARG A 38 -6.55 -16.23 -32.98
N ARG A 39 -6.77 -14.92 -33.09
CA ARG A 39 -7.57 -14.32 -34.15
C ARG A 39 -6.71 -13.30 -34.89
N LEU A 40 -7.00 -13.09 -36.17
CA LEU A 40 -6.36 -12.03 -36.94
C LEU A 40 -6.85 -10.67 -36.44
N ASP A 41 -5.99 -9.65 -36.54
CA ASP A 41 -6.33 -8.29 -36.10
C ASP A 41 -7.56 -7.77 -36.86
N GLU A 42 -7.67 -8.04 -38.16
CA GLU A 42 -8.82 -7.65 -38.98
C GLU A 42 -10.15 -8.27 -38.50
N ASP A 43 -10.12 -9.52 -38.03
CA ASP A 43 -11.28 -10.22 -37.50
C ASP A 43 -11.69 -9.67 -36.12
N LEU A 44 -10.71 -9.25 -35.33
CA LEU A 44 -10.93 -8.61 -34.03
C LEU A 44 -11.53 -7.22 -34.23
N ASP A 45 -10.98 -6.41 -35.12
CA ASP A 45 -11.48 -5.07 -35.44
C ASP A 45 -12.91 -5.12 -35.97
N ALA A 46 -13.19 -6.03 -36.90
CA ALA A 46 -14.54 -6.19 -37.43
C ALA A 46 -15.54 -6.62 -36.34
N ALA A 47 -15.13 -7.51 -35.42
CA ALA A 47 -15.97 -7.92 -34.30
C ALA A 47 -16.19 -6.77 -33.30
N PHE A 48 -15.14 -6.01 -32.99
CA PHE A 48 -15.21 -4.85 -32.11
C PHE A 48 -16.13 -3.78 -32.68
N HIS A 49 -15.98 -3.41 -33.96
CA HIS A 49 -16.84 -2.40 -34.59
C HIS A 49 -18.33 -2.78 -34.56
N ARG A 50 -18.66 -4.06 -34.74
CA ARG A 50 -20.05 -4.54 -34.60
C ARG A 50 -20.57 -4.43 -33.16
N ALA A 51 -19.74 -4.74 -32.17
CA ALA A 51 -20.11 -4.70 -30.75
C ALA A 51 -20.03 -3.30 -30.12
N HIS A 52 -19.26 -2.39 -30.73
CA HIS A 52 -18.89 -1.10 -30.16
C HIS A 52 -20.08 -0.26 -29.66
N PRO A 53 -21.20 -0.09 -30.40
CA PRO A 53 -22.34 0.69 -29.92
C PRO A 53 -22.95 0.10 -28.64
N ALA A 54 -23.05 -1.22 -28.54
CA ALA A 54 -23.60 -1.91 -27.38
C ALA A 54 -22.64 -1.81 -26.18
N ILE A 55 -21.32 -1.98 -26.41
CA ILE A 55 -20.29 -1.82 -25.39
C ILE A 55 -20.34 -0.40 -24.82
N LEU A 56 -20.34 0.62 -25.68
CA LEU A 56 -20.39 2.02 -25.26
C LEU A 56 -21.67 2.33 -24.50
N GLY A 57 -22.83 1.91 -25.01
CA GLY A 57 -24.12 2.09 -24.32
C GLY A 57 -24.15 1.41 -22.95
N GLY A 58 -23.61 0.19 -22.85
CA GLY A 58 -23.46 -0.53 -21.59
C GLY A 58 -22.57 0.20 -20.59
N LEU A 59 -21.40 0.68 -21.03
CA LEU A 59 -20.48 1.44 -20.19
C LEU A 59 -21.08 2.75 -19.68
N LEU A 60 -21.79 3.50 -20.55
CA LEU A 60 -22.45 4.75 -20.16
C LEU A 60 -23.62 4.49 -19.19
N THR A 61 -24.37 3.40 -19.41
CA THR A 61 -25.45 2.98 -18.51
C THR A 61 -24.88 2.61 -17.14
N LEU A 62 -23.80 1.83 -17.10
CA LEU A 62 -23.11 1.47 -15.86
C LEU A 62 -22.61 2.73 -15.14
N ALA A 63 -21.94 3.63 -15.86
CA ALA A 63 -21.44 4.88 -15.29
C ALA A 63 -22.57 5.72 -14.67
N SER A 64 -23.71 5.83 -15.35
CA SER A 64 -24.89 6.55 -14.83
C SER A 64 -25.42 5.91 -13.54
N ARG A 65 -25.55 4.57 -13.50
CA ARG A 65 -26.00 3.84 -12.31
C ARG A 65 -25.01 3.98 -11.15
N VAL A 66 -23.72 3.84 -11.42
CA VAL A 66 -22.66 4.06 -10.42
C VAL A 66 -22.76 5.46 -9.82
N LEU A 67 -22.88 6.51 -10.65
CA LEU A 67 -23.01 7.88 -10.17
C LEU A 67 -24.25 8.08 -9.29
N ALA A 68 -25.35 7.39 -9.57
CA ALA A 68 -26.55 7.41 -8.75
C ALA A 68 -26.39 6.66 -7.42
N THR A 69 -25.60 5.59 -7.38
CA THR A 69 -25.31 4.79 -6.18
C THR A 69 -24.25 5.44 -5.28
N LEU A 70 -23.28 6.19 -5.83
CA LEU A 70 -22.19 6.77 -5.04
C LEU A 70 -22.63 7.52 -3.76
N PRO A 71 -23.69 8.36 -3.76
CA PRO A 71 -24.14 9.07 -2.57
C PRO A 71 -24.68 8.18 -1.45
N THR A 72 -25.13 6.95 -1.75
CA THR A 72 -25.72 6.04 -0.76
C THR A 72 -24.67 5.18 -0.06
N LEU A 73 -23.51 5.00 -0.68
CA LEU A 73 -22.42 4.16 -0.16
C LEU A 73 -21.70 4.79 1.03
N LYS A 74 -21.51 3.98 2.08
CA LYS A 74 -20.62 4.26 3.21
C LYS A 74 -19.59 3.15 3.30
N LEU A 75 -18.32 3.52 3.17
CA LEU A 75 -17.19 2.63 3.42
C LEU A 75 -16.60 3.01 4.78
N GLU A 76 -16.41 2.04 5.66
CA GLU A 76 -15.81 2.24 6.99
C GLU A 76 -14.33 2.63 6.87
N GLU A 77 -13.62 2.01 5.93
CA GLU A 77 -12.23 2.31 5.62
C GLU A 77 -12.06 2.78 4.18
N LEU A 78 -11.32 3.88 4.01
CA LEU A 78 -11.04 4.46 2.71
C LEU A 78 -9.56 4.30 2.38
N PRO A 79 -9.21 3.52 1.33
CA PRO A 79 -7.84 3.46 0.87
C PRO A 79 -7.43 4.81 0.25
N ARG A 80 -6.13 4.99 -0.02
CA ARG A 80 -5.57 6.24 -0.57
C ARG A 80 -6.32 6.74 -1.82
N MET A 81 -6.84 5.82 -2.65
CA MET A 81 -7.71 6.13 -3.78
C MET A 81 -9.20 5.97 -3.43
N ALA A 82 -9.65 6.71 -2.41
CA ALA A 82 -11.02 6.65 -1.90
C ALA A 82 -12.10 6.77 -3.01
N SER A 83 -11.90 7.66 -3.98
CA SER A 83 -12.84 7.83 -5.10
C SER A 83 -12.93 6.57 -5.99
N TYR A 84 -11.81 5.88 -6.20
CA TYR A 84 -11.78 4.66 -7.00
C TYR A 84 -12.40 3.49 -6.23
N ALA A 85 -12.03 3.33 -4.96
CA ALA A 85 -12.65 2.36 -4.07
C ALA A 85 -14.17 2.49 -4.00
N ARG A 86 -14.70 3.72 -3.92
CA ARG A 86 -16.14 3.96 -3.94
C ARG A 86 -16.80 3.58 -5.26
N VAL A 87 -16.12 3.79 -6.39
CA VAL A 87 -16.62 3.35 -7.70
C VAL A 87 -16.65 1.82 -7.77
N LEU A 88 -15.61 1.14 -7.31
CA LEU A 88 -15.58 -0.32 -7.25
C LEU A 88 -16.71 -0.87 -6.36
N ALA A 89 -16.88 -0.32 -5.16
CA ALA A 89 -17.96 -0.72 -4.27
C ALA A 89 -19.35 -0.50 -4.89
N ALA A 90 -19.55 0.57 -5.67
CA ALA A 90 -20.78 0.81 -6.39
C ALA A 90 -21.02 -0.20 -7.52
N VAL A 91 -19.95 -0.57 -8.24
CA VAL A 91 -20.04 -1.63 -9.27
C VAL A 91 -20.38 -2.97 -8.63
N ASP A 92 -19.74 -3.30 -7.49
CA ASP A 92 -19.99 -4.52 -6.74
C ASP A 92 -21.44 -4.60 -6.25
N GLU A 93 -22.01 -3.51 -5.74
CA GLU A 93 -23.42 -3.45 -5.34
C GLU A 93 -24.37 -3.65 -6.55
N LEU A 94 -24.03 -3.10 -7.71
CA LEU A 94 -24.87 -3.16 -8.91
C LEU A 94 -24.81 -4.50 -9.65
N HIS A 95 -23.67 -5.20 -9.58
CA HIS A 95 -23.39 -6.39 -10.40
C HIS A 95 -23.08 -7.65 -9.58
N GLY A 96 -22.97 -7.56 -8.26
CA GLY A 96 -22.60 -8.68 -7.39
C GLY A 96 -21.16 -9.13 -7.58
N THR A 97 -20.27 -8.22 -7.97
CA THR A 97 -18.83 -8.48 -8.12
C THR A 97 -18.08 -8.24 -6.81
N ASP A 98 -16.79 -8.57 -6.80
CA ASP A 98 -15.87 -8.46 -5.66
C ASP A 98 -14.65 -7.55 -5.98
N GLY A 99 -14.83 -6.58 -6.87
CA GLY A 99 -13.77 -5.73 -7.37
C GLY A 99 -13.12 -4.87 -6.28
N PHE A 100 -13.90 -4.36 -5.33
CA PHE A 100 -13.39 -3.59 -4.19
C PHE A 100 -12.51 -4.44 -3.28
N ALA A 101 -12.97 -5.64 -2.92
CA ALA A 101 -12.21 -6.57 -2.09
C ALA A 101 -10.90 -6.99 -2.78
N THR A 102 -10.98 -7.33 -4.07
CA THR A 102 -9.82 -7.67 -4.89
C THR A 102 -8.80 -6.53 -4.94
N TYR A 103 -9.26 -5.29 -5.15
CA TYR A 103 -8.40 -4.11 -5.13
C TYR A 103 -7.74 -3.87 -3.77
N ALA A 104 -8.50 -3.99 -2.68
CA ALA A 104 -7.98 -3.84 -1.33
C ALA A 104 -6.87 -4.87 -1.03
N GLU A 105 -7.07 -6.11 -1.46
CA GLU A 105 -6.10 -7.18 -1.30
C GLU A 105 -4.84 -6.95 -2.16
N GLN A 106 -4.99 -6.48 -3.40
CA GLN A 106 -3.85 -6.12 -4.27
C GLN A 106 -3.02 -4.97 -3.67
N VAL A 107 -3.66 -3.94 -3.12
CA VAL A 107 -2.96 -2.84 -2.44
C VAL A 107 -2.18 -3.35 -1.21
N GLY A 108 -2.75 -4.31 -0.46
CA GLY A 108 -2.07 -4.99 0.64
C GLY A 108 -0.85 -5.80 0.17
N ARG A 109 -0.98 -6.57 -0.92
CA ARG A 109 0.11 -7.35 -1.51
C ARG A 109 1.27 -6.48 -1.99
N ILE A 110 0.99 -5.37 -2.68
CA ILE A 110 2.05 -4.42 -3.11
C ILE A 110 2.80 -3.86 -1.89
N ALA A 111 2.11 -3.57 -0.79
CA ALA A 111 2.75 -3.13 0.44
C ALA A 111 3.65 -4.23 1.04
N SER A 112 3.20 -5.49 1.06
CA SER A 112 4.02 -6.64 1.47
C SER A 112 5.26 -6.79 0.60
N ASP A 113 5.12 -6.78 -0.73
CA ASP A 113 6.25 -6.94 -1.66
C ASP A 113 7.31 -5.84 -1.46
N VAL A 114 6.87 -4.60 -1.23
CA VAL A 114 7.78 -3.48 -0.92
C VAL A 114 8.56 -3.75 0.37
N LEU A 115 7.89 -4.25 1.40
CA LEU A 115 8.51 -4.59 2.68
C LEU A 115 9.47 -5.78 2.54
N ASP A 116 9.06 -6.86 1.86
CA ASP A 116 9.86 -8.07 1.64
C ASP A 116 11.11 -7.81 0.80
N SER A 117 11.06 -6.81 -0.10
CA SER A 117 12.22 -6.38 -0.88
C SER A 117 13.26 -5.57 -0.08
N ASP A 118 12.89 -5.02 1.08
CA ASP A 118 13.77 -4.15 1.87
C ASP A 118 14.56 -4.96 2.92
N VAL A 119 15.87 -4.75 2.95
CA VAL A 119 16.79 -5.49 3.81
C VAL A 119 16.57 -5.24 5.31
N VAL A 120 15.91 -4.14 5.69
CA VAL A 120 15.66 -3.75 7.09
C VAL A 120 14.40 -4.40 7.65
N THR A 121 13.40 -4.70 6.80
CA THR A 121 12.08 -5.18 7.23
C THR A 121 12.16 -6.47 8.04
N GLY A 122 12.78 -7.51 7.49
CA GLY A 122 12.85 -8.82 8.15
C GLY A 122 13.48 -8.75 9.55
N PRO A 123 14.68 -8.17 9.71
CA PRO A 123 15.32 -8.00 11.02
C PRO A 123 14.51 -7.14 12.00
N LEU A 124 13.82 -6.09 11.51
CA LEU A 124 12.97 -5.26 12.35
C LEU A 124 11.76 -6.04 12.88
N LEU A 125 11.05 -6.78 12.02
CA LEU A 125 9.89 -7.58 12.42
C LEU A 125 10.30 -8.68 13.40
N ALA A 126 11.40 -9.39 13.12
CA ALA A 126 11.94 -10.39 14.03
C ALA A 126 12.30 -9.79 15.40
N TYR A 127 12.87 -8.59 15.42
CA TYR A 127 13.16 -7.89 16.67
C TYR A 127 11.88 -7.51 17.43
N LEU A 128 10.84 -7.00 16.75
CA LEU A 128 9.56 -6.68 17.39
C LEU A 128 8.85 -7.92 17.95
N ASP A 129 8.97 -9.06 17.28
CA ASP A 129 8.42 -10.34 17.78
C ASP A 129 9.12 -10.83 19.07
N THR A 130 10.38 -10.42 19.30
CA THR A 130 11.05 -10.69 20.59
C THR A 130 10.59 -9.76 21.73
N GLN A 131 9.87 -8.68 21.42
CA GLN A 131 9.38 -7.75 22.43
C GLN A 131 8.03 -8.21 22.97
N TYR A 132 7.89 -8.26 24.29
CA TYR A 132 6.69 -8.73 24.98
C TYR A 132 5.40 -7.99 24.56
N ALA A 133 5.50 -6.69 24.29
CA ALA A 133 4.37 -5.86 23.87
C ALA A 133 4.28 -5.63 22.34
N LYS A 134 5.11 -6.32 21.54
CA LYS A 134 5.29 -6.05 20.09
C LYS A 134 5.46 -4.56 19.78
N SER A 135 6.07 -3.85 20.72
CA SER A 135 6.26 -2.42 20.68
C SER A 135 7.68 -2.09 21.09
N TRP A 136 8.26 -1.10 20.44
CA TRP A 136 9.58 -0.60 20.74
C TRP A 136 9.54 0.92 20.86
N THR A 137 10.22 1.43 21.88
CA THR A 137 10.42 2.86 22.08
C THR A 137 11.89 3.10 22.36
N GLY A 138 12.53 4.01 21.64
CA GLY A 138 13.95 4.27 21.84
C GLY A 138 14.55 5.20 20.79
N THR A 139 15.88 5.29 20.81
CA THR A 139 16.62 6.05 19.80
C THR A 139 16.94 5.18 18.59
N MET A 140 17.06 5.81 17.42
CA MET A 140 17.38 5.09 16.19
C MET A 140 18.79 4.47 16.21
N GLU A 141 19.67 4.92 17.11
CA GLU A 141 20.98 4.32 17.41
C GLU A 141 20.81 2.97 18.14
N GLU A 142 19.96 2.93 19.16
CA GLU A 142 19.61 1.70 19.89
C GLU A 142 18.94 0.68 18.97
N LEU A 143 17.99 1.13 18.13
CA LEU A 143 17.32 0.26 17.18
C LEU A 143 18.32 -0.32 16.18
N LEU A 144 19.17 0.51 15.59
CA LEU A 144 20.17 0.06 14.62
C LEU A 144 21.08 -1.01 15.23
N THR A 145 21.51 -0.82 16.47
CA THR A 145 22.36 -1.80 17.17
C THR A 145 21.62 -3.11 17.40
N SER A 146 20.34 -3.04 17.78
CA SER A 146 19.53 -4.21 18.11
C SER A 146 19.14 -5.06 16.90
N ILE A 147 18.87 -4.42 15.75
CA ILE A 147 18.42 -5.12 14.54
C ILE A 147 19.55 -5.48 13.57
N THR A 148 20.80 -5.06 13.84
CA THR A 148 21.93 -5.33 12.92
C THR A 148 22.31 -6.81 12.95
N PRO A 149 22.17 -7.54 11.82
CA PRO A 149 22.55 -8.94 11.77
C PRO A 149 24.07 -9.12 11.75
N GLN A 150 24.53 -10.30 12.15
CA GLN A 150 25.96 -10.67 12.16
C GLN A 150 26.63 -10.47 10.79
N ARG A 151 25.93 -10.82 9.71
CA ARG A 151 26.35 -10.55 8.34
C ARG A 151 25.43 -9.49 7.72
N ARG A 152 25.97 -8.29 7.55
CA ARG A 152 25.22 -7.15 6.98
C ARG A 152 24.93 -7.38 5.49
N PRO A 153 23.65 -7.31 5.06
CA PRO A 153 23.29 -7.33 3.65
C PRO A 153 23.87 -6.14 2.88
N LYS A 154 23.93 -6.27 1.55
CA LYS A 154 24.22 -5.13 0.67
C LYS A 154 23.11 -4.07 0.86
N TYR A 155 23.50 -2.79 0.98
CA TYR A 155 22.61 -1.65 1.24
C TYR A 155 22.04 -1.52 2.66
N TRP A 156 22.58 -2.25 3.64
CA TRP A 156 22.22 -2.06 5.05
C TRP A 156 22.54 -0.62 5.53
N PRO A 157 21.63 0.05 6.26
CA PRO A 157 21.88 1.38 6.80
C PRO A 157 23.02 1.36 7.82
N MET A 158 24.06 2.16 7.59
CA MET A 158 25.24 2.22 8.49
C MET A 158 25.13 3.27 9.59
N THR A 159 24.11 4.13 9.54
CA THR A 159 23.92 5.22 10.52
C THR A 159 22.47 5.29 10.98
N ALA A 160 22.25 5.76 12.20
CA ALA A 160 20.91 5.99 12.76
C ALA A 160 20.07 6.94 11.87
N LYS A 161 20.71 7.94 11.25
CA LYS A 161 20.05 8.85 10.29
C LYS A 161 19.57 8.11 9.05
N ALA A 162 20.40 7.22 8.49
CA ALA A 162 20.03 6.41 7.32
C ALA A 162 18.89 5.44 7.65
N LEU A 163 18.95 4.76 8.81
CA LEU A 163 17.86 3.89 9.26
C LEU A 163 16.55 4.67 9.43
N GLY A 164 16.59 5.82 10.09
CA GLY A 164 15.41 6.68 10.24
C GLY A 164 14.85 7.18 8.90
N ALA A 165 15.69 7.43 7.89
CA ALA A 165 15.23 7.77 6.54
C ALA A 165 14.56 6.59 5.85
N THR A 166 15.12 5.38 5.97
CA THR A 166 14.51 4.14 5.46
C THR A 166 13.16 3.88 6.11
N LEU A 167 13.06 3.98 7.44
CA LEU A 167 11.81 3.75 8.16
C LEU A 167 10.72 4.77 7.82
N ARG A 168 11.06 6.06 7.62
CA ARG A 168 10.06 7.04 7.13
C ARG A 168 9.56 6.69 5.72
N ARG A 169 10.44 6.17 4.86
CA ARG A 169 10.08 5.75 3.51
C ARG A 169 9.16 4.52 3.53
N LEU A 170 9.41 3.57 4.44
CA LEU A 170 8.63 2.34 4.58
C LEU A 170 7.38 2.49 5.46
N ALA A 171 7.26 3.55 6.26
CA ALA A 171 6.17 3.77 7.21
C ALA A 171 4.76 3.55 6.61
N PRO A 172 4.44 4.01 5.38
CA PRO A 172 3.14 3.74 4.77
C PRO A 172 2.86 2.24 4.52
N ALA A 173 3.90 1.48 4.13
CA ALA A 173 3.78 0.05 3.88
C ALA A 173 3.68 -0.75 5.19
N PHE A 174 4.45 -0.36 6.20
CA PHE A 174 4.30 -0.89 7.56
C PHE A 174 2.89 -0.65 8.11
N LEU A 175 2.33 0.55 7.95
CA LEU A 175 0.98 0.84 8.44
C LEU A 175 -0.07 -0.09 7.81
N ARG A 176 0.05 -0.37 6.51
CA ARG A 176 -0.85 -1.30 5.79
C ARG A 176 -0.72 -2.76 6.23
N THR A 177 0.42 -3.15 6.79
CA THR A 177 0.66 -4.49 7.33
C THR A 177 0.44 -4.57 8.85
N GLY A 178 -0.12 -3.50 9.45
CA GLY A 178 -0.43 -3.46 10.87
C GLY A 178 0.77 -3.09 11.74
N VAL A 179 1.76 -2.37 11.23
CA VAL A 179 2.88 -1.84 12.03
C VAL A 179 2.91 -0.32 11.92
N GLU A 180 2.74 0.36 13.04
CA GLU A 180 2.87 1.81 13.09
C GLU A 180 4.32 2.20 13.39
N VAL A 181 4.87 3.10 12.58
CA VAL A 181 6.21 3.69 12.77
C VAL A 181 6.07 5.19 12.96
N ALA A 182 6.09 5.64 14.21
CA ALA A 182 5.94 7.02 14.59
C ALA A 182 7.31 7.69 14.83
N PRO A 183 7.68 8.71 14.02
CA PRO A 183 8.86 9.51 14.30
C PRO A 183 8.64 10.40 15.53
N PRO A 184 9.72 10.85 16.18
CA PRO A 184 9.60 11.76 17.31
C PRO A 184 8.90 13.06 16.91
N PRO A 185 8.17 13.69 17.84
CA PRO A 185 7.57 14.99 17.59
C PRO A 185 8.63 16.02 17.18
N PRO A 186 8.29 16.97 16.29
CA PRO A 186 9.20 18.04 15.91
C PRO A 186 9.64 18.83 17.15
N ARG A 187 10.87 19.35 17.13
CA ARG A 187 11.39 20.18 18.21
C ARG A 187 10.62 21.50 18.23
N THR A 188 9.55 21.57 19.02
CA THR A 188 8.87 22.83 19.30
C THR A 188 9.72 23.61 20.30
N ASN A 189 10.15 24.81 19.92
CA ASN A 189 10.77 25.76 20.86
C ASN A 189 9.68 26.24 21.83
N GLY A 190 9.35 25.45 22.86
CA GLY A 190 8.38 25.89 23.88
C GLY A 190 7.82 24.83 24.82
N ASP A 191 7.80 23.54 24.47
CA ASP A 191 7.13 22.54 25.32
C ASP A 191 8.07 21.84 26.29
N GLY A 192 7.99 22.24 27.56
CA GLY A 192 8.73 21.69 28.69
C GLY A 192 8.09 20.44 29.32
N LEU A 193 7.20 19.73 28.64
CA LEU A 193 6.48 18.58 29.22
C LEU A 193 6.83 17.26 28.54
N GLN A 194 7.16 16.28 29.40
CA GLN A 194 7.53 14.89 29.15
C GLN A 194 8.98 14.63 28.70
N ARG A 195 9.91 14.95 29.61
CA ARG A 195 11.22 14.29 29.68
C ARG A 195 11.07 13.02 30.52
N SER A 196 10.79 11.87 29.92
CA SER A 196 10.93 10.57 30.58
C SER A 196 12.13 9.81 30.01
N GLY A 197 13.00 9.39 30.94
CA GLY A 197 14.05 8.36 30.85
C GLY A 197 14.72 8.07 29.50
N HIS A 198 15.55 8.97 28.96
CA HIS A 198 16.75 8.70 28.12
C HIS A 198 17.45 10.04 27.76
N GLY A 199 17.95 10.77 28.77
CA GLY A 199 18.84 11.93 28.56
C GLY A 199 18.30 13.08 27.69
N GLY A 200 16.98 13.27 27.60
CA GLY A 200 16.38 14.33 26.77
C GLY A 200 16.44 14.10 25.27
N ARG A 201 16.67 12.85 24.83
CA ARG A 201 16.65 12.46 23.42
C ARG A 201 15.22 12.21 22.94
N LEU A 202 14.96 12.58 21.69
CA LEU A 202 13.70 12.37 21.00
C LEU A 202 13.55 10.88 20.62
N LEU A 203 12.48 10.24 21.10
CA LEU A 203 12.25 8.80 20.95
C LEU A 203 11.32 8.51 19.77
N TRP A 204 11.61 7.42 19.07
CA TRP A 204 10.71 6.82 18.10
C TRP A 204 9.82 5.81 18.78
N HIS A 205 8.62 5.63 18.25
CA HIS A 205 7.71 4.56 18.67
C HIS A 205 7.39 3.67 17.47
N ILE A 206 7.57 2.36 17.64
CA ILE A 206 7.19 1.36 16.66
C ILE A 206 6.27 0.35 17.36
N ARG A 207 5.10 0.06 16.82
CA ARG A 207 4.17 -0.89 17.44
C ARG A 207 3.42 -1.70 16.40
N THR A 208 3.19 -2.97 16.68
CA THR A 208 2.25 -3.80 15.93
C THR A 208 0.82 -3.47 16.40
N LEU A 209 -0.03 -3.09 15.46
CA LEU A 209 -1.46 -2.87 15.65
C LEU A 209 -2.16 -4.25 15.65
N ALA A 210 -3.09 -4.45 16.58
CA ALA A 210 -3.97 -5.61 16.53
C ALA A 210 -4.88 -5.52 15.28
N ALA A 211 -5.33 -6.68 14.77
CA ALA A 211 -6.14 -6.79 13.56
C ALA A 211 -7.50 -6.06 13.63
N ASP A 212 -7.86 -5.50 14.79
CA ASP A 212 -9.10 -4.78 15.07
C ASP A 212 -8.91 -3.25 15.19
N GLY A 213 -7.71 -2.72 14.92
CA GLY A 213 -7.43 -1.29 15.00
C GLY A 213 -7.55 -0.72 16.42
N THR A 214 -7.72 -1.57 17.45
CA THR A 214 -7.83 -1.11 18.82
C THR A 214 -6.47 -1.04 19.48
N CYS A 215 -6.24 0.10 20.12
CA CYS A 215 -5.08 0.33 20.96
C CYS A 215 -5.26 -0.49 22.24
N THR A 216 -4.61 -1.66 22.36
CA THR A 216 -4.51 -2.33 23.66
C THR A 216 -3.72 -1.45 24.63
N PRO A 217 -4.21 -1.28 25.87
CA PRO A 217 -3.67 -0.35 26.86
C PRO A 217 -2.28 -0.75 27.38
#